data_AF-A0A0P8WLC5-F1
#
_entry.id   AF-A0A0P8WLC5-F1
#
_cell.length_a   1.000
_cell.length_b   1.000
_cell.length_c   1.000
_cell.angle_alpha   90.00
_cell.angle_beta   90.00
_cell.angle_gamma   90.00
#
_symmetry.space_group_name_H-M   'P 1'
#
loop_
_entity.id
_entity.type
_entity.pdbx_description
1 polymer ?
#
loop_
_entity_poly.entity_id
_entity_poly.type
_entity_poly.pdbx_seq_one_letter_code
_entity_poly.pdbx_strand_id
1 'polypeptide(L)'
;MNAKIERVNKDIDKTKEKISEFQAKLRELEKQKTELENTEIVEAVRGMDIPLNDLPAILKALREPSGAPFTSGQVGPKSANTEKEETEA
;
A
#
# COMPACT_ATOMS: atom_id res chain seq x y z
N MET A 1 -31.73 30.06 -22.17
CA MET A 1 -31.53 28.76 -21.48
C MET A 1 -32.36 28.79 -20.19
N ASN A 2 -32.81 27.64 -19.67
CA ASN A 2 -33.73 27.62 -18.52
C ASN A 2 -32.96 27.87 -17.22
N ALA A 3 -33.30 28.93 -16.47
CA ALA A 3 -32.59 29.34 -15.26
C ALA A 3 -32.55 28.26 -14.16
N LYS A 4 -33.54 27.36 -14.10
CA LYS A 4 -33.49 26.21 -13.17
C LYS A 4 -32.43 25.20 -13.60
N ILE A 5 -32.29 24.96 -14.90
CA ILE A 5 -31.27 24.05 -15.45
C ILE A 5 -29.87 24.62 -15.18
N GLU A 6 -29.65 25.91 -15.40
CA GLU A 6 -28.36 26.56 -15.10
C GLU A 6 -27.97 26.43 -13.62
N ARG A 7 -28.94 26.59 -12.71
CA ARG A 7 -28.71 26.44 -11.27
C ARG A 7 -28.32 25.01 -10.92
N VAL A 8 -29.05 24.02 -11.46
CA VAL A 8 -28.74 22.60 -11.26
C VAL A 8 -27.35 22.25 -11.81
N ASN A 9 -26.98 22.74 -13.00
CA ASN A 9 -25.65 22.53 -13.56
C ASN A 9 -24.55 23.09 -12.65
N LYS A 10 -24.75 24.30 -12.10
CA LYS A 10 -23.80 24.90 -11.16
C LYS A 10 -23.64 24.08 -9.88
N ASP A 11 -24.72 23.52 -9.36
CA ASP A 11 -24.67 22.68 -8.16
C ASP A 11 -24.03 21.32 -8.45
N ILE A 12 -24.22 20.76 -9.65
CA ILE A 12 -23.51 19.57 -10.13
C ILE A 12 -22.01 19.83 -10.19
N ASP A 13 -21.58 20.94 -10.79
CA ASP A 13 -20.16 21.24 -10.95
C ASP A 13 -19.47 21.46 -9.61
N LYS A 14 -20.10 22.18 -8.67
CA LYS A 14 -19.62 22.31 -7.29
C LYS A 14 -19.52 20.97 -6.58
N THR A 15 -20.50 20.08 -6.80
CA THR A 15 -20.50 18.75 -6.19
C THR A 15 -19.35 17.91 -6.74
N LYS A 16 -19.07 17.97 -8.04
CA LYS A 16 -17.93 17.31 -8.67
C LYS A 16 -16.60 17.81 -8.11
N GLU A 17 -16.44 19.13 -7.98
CA GLU A 17 -15.25 19.74 -7.37
C GLU A 17 -15.02 19.23 -5.95
N LYS A 18 -16.07 19.23 -5.12
CA LYS A 18 -16.01 18.72 -3.74
C LYS A 18 -15.71 17.21 -3.68
N ILE A 19 -16.20 16.42 -4.62
CA ILE A 19 -15.85 15.00 -4.73
C ILE A 19 -14.35 14.85 -5.02
N SER A 20 -13.80 15.63 -5.95
CA SER A 20 -12.37 15.60 -6.27
C SER A 20 -11.50 15.98 -5.06
N GLU A 21 -11.89 16.99 -4.29
CA GLU A 21 -11.22 17.37 -3.04
C GLU A 21 -11.23 16.22 -2.02
N PHE A 22 -12.39 15.59 -1.80
CA PHE A 22 -12.48 14.46 -0.86
C PHE A 22 -11.70 13.24 -1.32
N GLN A 23 -11.65 12.96 -2.63
CA GLN A 23 -10.81 11.89 -3.18
C GLN A 23 -9.33 12.17 -2.99
N ALA A 24 -8.88 13.42 -3.15
CA ALA A 24 -7.50 13.81 -2.87
C ALA A 24 -7.16 13.61 -1.39
N LYS A 25 -8.06 14.06 -0.49
CA LYS A 25 -7.91 13.85 0.95
C LYS A 25 -7.88 12.36 1.34
N LEU A 26 -8.70 11.53 0.70
CA LEU A 26 -8.72 10.09 0.94
C LEU A 26 -7.36 9.46 0.62
N ARG A 27 -6.79 9.75 -0.56
CA ARG A 27 -5.46 9.23 -0.94
C ARG A 27 -4.36 9.63 0.03
N GLU A 28 -4.41 10.87 0.53
CA GLU A 28 -3.45 11.35 1.52
C GLU A 28 -3.59 10.60 2.86
N LEU A 29 -4.82 10.38 3.33
CA LEU A 29 -5.06 9.61 4.55
C LEU A 29 -4.61 8.14 4.42
N GLU A 30 -4.86 7.51 3.27
CA GLU A 30 -4.39 6.15 2.98
C GLU A 30 -2.86 6.08 2.98
N LYS A 31 -2.19 7.06 2.37
CA LYS A 31 -0.73 7.17 2.39
C LYS A 31 -0.19 7.35 3.82
N GLN A 32 -0.76 8.27 4.60
CA GLN A 32 -0.36 8.49 6.00
C GLN A 32 -0.55 7.24 6.85
N LYS A 33 -1.65 6.51 6.67
CA LYS A 33 -1.86 5.22 7.34
C LYS A 33 -0.73 4.24 7.03
N THR A 34 -0.37 4.07 5.76
CA THR A 34 0.72 3.18 5.35
C THR A 34 2.07 3.62 5.91
N GLU A 35 2.36 4.92 5.94
CA GLU A 35 3.60 5.45 6.52
C GLU A 35 3.69 5.18 8.03
N LEU A 36 2.57 5.32 8.75
CA LEU A 36 2.48 4.97 10.16
C LEU A 36 2.68 3.47 10.40
N GLU A 37 1.98 2.61 9.65
CA GLU A 37 2.13 1.15 9.74
C GLU A 37 3.59 0.72 9.49
N ASN A 38 4.25 1.32 8.49
CA ASN A 38 5.68 1.06 8.22
C ASN A 38 6.58 1.53 9.37
N THR A 39 6.27 2.68 9.97
CA THR A 39 7.03 3.20 11.12
C THR A 39 6.88 2.28 12.33
N GLU A 40 5.66 1.82 12.62
CA GLU A 40 5.38 0.86 13.70
C GLU A 40 6.16 -0.44 13.51
N ILE A 41 6.23 -0.98 12.28
CA ILE A 41 7.03 -2.16 11.97
C ILE A 41 8.52 -1.92 12.30
N VAL A 42 9.06 -0.77 11.89
CA VAL A 42 10.47 -0.43 12.16
C VAL A 42 10.73 -0.27 13.66
N GLU A 43 9.82 0.38 14.39
CA GLU A 43 9.92 0.55 15.84
C GLU A 43 9.84 -0.79 16.58
N ALA A 44 8.92 -1.67 16.20
CA ALA A 44 8.78 -2.99 16.77
C ALA A 44 10.07 -3.83 16.59
N VAL A 45 10.65 -3.82 15.39
CA VAL A 45 11.91 -4.53 15.10
C VAL A 45 13.08 -3.92 15.89
N ARG A 46 13.15 -2.59 16.00
CA ARG A 46 14.20 -1.91 16.78
C ARG A 46 14.09 -2.20 18.27
N GLY A 47 12.86 -2.27 18.80
CA GLY A 47 12.59 -2.58 20.21
C GLY A 47 13.01 -3.98 20.65
N MET A 48 13.28 -4.90 19.71
CA MET A 48 13.82 -6.23 20.01
C MET A 48 15.30 -6.21 20.43
N ASP A 49 15.97 -5.06 20.35
CA ASP A 49 17.37 -4.83 20.77
C ASP A 49 18.34 -5.94 20.35
N ILE A 50 18.20 -6.38 19.09
CA ILE A 50 19.01 -7.45 18.52
C ILE A 50 20.36 -6.87 18.10
N PRO A 51 21.49 -7.35 18.63
CA PRO A 51 22.80 -6.93 18.17
C PRO A 51 22.99 -7.29 16.70
N LEU A 52 23.46 -6.34 15.88
CA LEU A 52 23.72 -6.56 14.45
C LEU A 52 24.66 -7.75 14.20
N ASN A 53 25.58 -8.02 15.13
CA ASN A 53 26.51 -9.16 15.07
C ASN A 53 25.81 -10.52 15.26
N ASP A 54 24.65 -10.55 15.92
CA ASP A 54 23.90 -11.76 16.23
C ASP A 54 22.82 -12.05 15.16
N LEU A 55 22.51 -11.06 14.32
CA LEU A 55 21.56 -11.19 13.22
C LEU A 55 21.88 -12.38 12.27
N PRO A 56 23.13 -12.65 11.85
CA PRO A 56 23.44 -13.81 11.03
C PRO A 56 23.16 -15.15 11.72
N ALA A 57 23.34 -15.21 13.05
CA ALA A 57 23.04 -16.40 13.83
C ALA A 57 21.53 -16.62 13.94
N ILE A 58 20.77 -15.54 14.16
CA ILE A 58 19.30 -15.57 14.20
C ILE A 58 18.73 -15.98 12.83
N LEU A 59 19.24 -15.41 11.73
CA LEU A 59 18.83 -15.77 10.37
C LEU A 59 19.14 -17.24 10.02
N LYS A 60 20.25 -17.79 10.55
CA LYS A 60 20.55 -19.22 10.42
C LYS A 60 19.60 -20.08 11.26
N ALA A 61 19.27 -19.65 12.47
CA ALA A 61 18.35 -20.36 13.36
C ALA A 61 16.89 -20.36 12.84
N LEU A 62 16.50 -19.32 12.09
CA LEU A 62 15.21 -19.25 11.40
C LEU A 62 15.17 -20.04 10.09
N ARG A 63 16.25 -20.67 9.61
CA ARG A 63 16.13 -21.55 8.44
C ARG A 63 15.42 -22.85 8.82
N GLU A 64 14.52 -23.30 7.97
CA GLU A 64 13.97 -24.65 8.03
C GLU A 64 15.11 -25.70 7.97
N PRO A 65 14.88 -26.95 8.40
CA PRO A 65 15.85 -28.04 8.26
C PRO A 65 16.33 -28.27 6.81
N SER A 66 15.53 -27.83 5.84
CA SER A 66 15.81 -27.82 4.40
C SER A 66 16.82 -26.73 3.97
N GLY A 67 17.21 -25.83 4.88
CA GLY A 67 18.03 -24.66 4.59
C GLY A 67 17.26 -23.48 3.99
N ALA A 68 15.96 -23.63 3.74
CA ALA A 68 15.10 -22.54 3.26
C ALA A 68 14.84 -21.52 4.40
N PRO A 69 14.77 -20.21 4.11
CA PRO A 69 14.35 -19.22 5.10
C PRO A 69 12.94 -19.56 5.63
N PHE A 70 12.67 -19.38 6.94
CA PHE A 70 11.29 -19.42 7.45
C PHE A 70 10.44 -18.42 6.66
N THR A 71 9.49 -18.92 5.89
CA THR A 71 8.48 -18.05 5.28
C THR A 71 7.31 -17.99 6.26
N SER A 72 7.24 -16.93 7.06
CA SER A 72 5.97 -16.61 7.73
C SER A 72 4.97 -16.32 6.62
N GLY A 73 3.94 -17.16 6.47
CA GLY A 73 3.05 -17.27 5.30
C GLY A 73 2.15 -16.06 5.02
N GLN A 74 2.65 -14.83 5.16
CA GLN A 74 2.01 -13.64 4.66
C GLN A 74 2.52 -13.37 3.24
N VAL A 75 1.92 -14.07 2.28
CA VAL A 75 1.98 -13.69 0.87
C VAL A 75 1.34 -12.30 0.74
N GLY A 76 2.16 -11.25 0.69
CA GLY A 76 1.73 -9.96 0.18
C GLY A 76 1.12 -10.12 -1.23
N PRO A 77 0.24 -9.21 -1.68
CA PRO A 77 -0.44 -9.36 -2.96
C PRO A 77 0.59 -9.53 -4.06
N LYS A 78 0.55 -10.71 -4.69
CA LYS A 78 1.41 -11.12 -5.79
C LYS A 78 1.30 -10.07 -6.89
N SER A 79 2.36 -9.28 -7.12
CA SER A 79 2.46 -8.45 -8.32
C SER A 79 2.24 -9.35 -9.53
N ALA A 80 1.13 -9.14 -10.24
CA ALA A 80 0.86 -9.79 -11.50
C ALA A 80 1.97 -9.39 -12.47
N ASN A 81 2.78 -10.38 -12.86
CA ASN A 81 3.80 -10.21 -13.87
C ASN A 81 3.12 -9.86 -15.20
N THR A 82 3.62 -8.82 -15.84
CA THR A 82 3.24 -8.40 -17.19
C THR A 82 3.86 -9.38 -18.17
N GLU A 83 3.04 -10.05 -18.97
CA GLU A 83 3.48 -10.65 -20.24
C GLU A 83 2.72 -9.93 -21.37
N LYS A 84 3.50 -9.25 -22.22
CA LYS A 84 3.09 -8.63 -23.48
C LYS A 84 3.20 -9.65 -24.62
N GLU A 85 2.59 -9.25 -25.75
CA GLU A 85 2.62 -9.77 -27.14
C GLU A 85 1.44 -10.69 -27.50
N GLU A 86 0.41 -10.13 -28.14
CA GLU A 86 0.26 -9.90 -29.59
C GLU A 86 0.30 -11.19 -30.43
N THR A 87 -0.82 -11.52 -31.06
CA THR A 87 -0.85 -12.05 -32.44
C THR A 87 -2.25 -11.84 -33.02
N GLU A 88 -2.27 -11.19 -34.18
CA GLU A 88 -3.41 -11.12 -35.10
C GLU A 88 -3.92 -12.51 -35.50
N ALA A 89 -5.25 -12.65 -35.62
CA ALA A 89 -5.95 -13.38 -36.69
C ALA A 89 -7.45 -13.06 -36.64
#